data_AF-A0A951PAM0-F1
#
_entry.id   AF-A0A951PAM0-F1
#
_cell.length_a   1.000
_cell.length_b   1.000
_cell.length_c   1.000
_cell.angle_alpha   90.00
_cell.angle_beta   90.00
_cell.angle_gamma   90.00
#
_symmetry.space_group_name_H-M   'P 1'
#
loop_
_entity.id
_entity.type
_entity.pdbx_description
1 polymer ?
#
loop_
_entity_poly.entity_id
_entity_poly.type
_entity_poly.pdbx_seq_one_letter_code
_entity_poly.pdbx_strand_id
1 'polypeptide(L)'
;MTLPPSPSVSPTAPPSGRFNFLPGIRTRINLWRGKKQFQGANLRGANLGRVDLIGTMLLWAVFAWAALLWMWLPEARFVGVILIWANLLWTILVWINLREANLQPGRSSLKKILLLGILLIWATVLWSIVVAVKSDRSILLWANPNVAFILWALLGKVDLSNSNLSYTNLSRANLNRVDLRDANLSYANLQKANLREAILRGANLSYADLRGAELGESDLQEAVLLGANLSGTDLSDANLSGVDLREANLHRSNLSAANLSWARLNRANLSWANLSWANLSRARLVHANLNDADLSGGDFREALLYGAAVNQVDLNAVLVKGAKFGQNAGLQDSECIKLKARGAILNSQIDITADQKLQEY
;
A
#
# COMPACT_ATOMS: atom_id res chain seq x y z
N MET A 1 -18.07 -65.17 -34.58
CA MET A 1 -18.88 -65.66 -35.72
C MET A 1 -19.88 -64.55 -36.07
N THR A 2 -19.51 -63.69 -37.01
CA THR A 2 -19.92 -63.70 -38.44
C THR A 2 -21.10 -62.75 -38.70
N LEU A 3 -20.78 -61.59 -39.27
CA LEU A 3 -21.61 -60.74 -40.15
C LEU A 3 -22.18 -61.58 -41.33
N PRO A 4 -23.26 -61.19 -42.05
CA PRO A 4 -23.24 -60.09 -43.07
C PRO A 4 -24.64 -59.42 -43.33
N PRO A 5 -24.94 -58.76 -44.49
CA PRO A 5 -24.62 -57.36 -44.82
C PRO A 5 -25.82 -56.51 -45.35
N SER A 6 -25.54 -55.24 -45.68
CA SER A 6 -26.33 -54.15 -46.34
C SER A 6 -26.83 -54.48 -47.77
N PRO A 7 -27.64 -53.67 -48.54
CA PRO A 7 -27.43 -52.22 -48.81
C PRO A 7 -28.64 -51.28 -49.15
N SER A 8 -28.33 -49.97 -49.18
CA SER A 8 -28.82 -48.81 -50.01
C SER A 8 -30.32 -48.63 -50.33
N VAL A 9 -30.93 -47.44 -50.31
CA VAL A 9 -30.66 -46.23 -51.13
C VAL A 9 -31.44 -45.02 -50.54
N SER A 10 -30.84 -43.83 -50.57
CA SER A 10 -31.52 -42.52 -50.44
C SER A 10 -31.64 -41.83 -51.82
N PRO A 11 -32.61 -40.90 -52.02
CA PRO A 11 -32.20 -39.49 -52.05
C PRO A 11 -33.21 -38.47 -51.46
N THR A 12 -32.63 -37.35 -51.00
CA THR A 12 -33.07 -35.94 -50.80
C THR A 12 -34.34 -35.47 -51.57
N ALA A 13 -35.20 -34.50 -51.17
CA ALA A 13 -35.11 -33.26 -50.36
C ALA A 13 -36.53 -32.70 -49.99
N PRO A 14 -36.68 -31.65 -49.12
CA PRO A 14 -37.94 -31.08 -48.57
C PRO A 14 -38.34 -29.73 -49.29
N PRO A 15 -39.29 -28.84 -48.85
CA PRO A 15 -39.96 -28.70 -47.55
C PRO A 15 -41.48 -28.30 -47.47
N SER A 16 -42.02 -28.50 -46.28
CA SER A 16 -43.29 -28.05 -45.66
C SER A 16 -43.23 -26.56 -45.22
N GLY A 17 -44.29 -25.74 -45.16
CA GLY A 17 -45.73 -25.97 -45.02
C GLY A 17 -46.25 -25.44 -43.66
N ARG A 18 -46.77 -24.20 -43.61
CA ARG A 18 -47.51 -23.61 -42.47
C ARG A 18 -48.95 -24.15 -42.41
N PHE A 19 -49.59 -24.20 -41.23
CA PHE A 19 -50.91 -23.58 -40.89
C PHE A 19 -51.60 -24.15 -39.62
N ASN A 20 -51.96 -23.22 -38.71
CA ASN A 20 -53.17 -22.99 -37.86
C ASN A 20 -53.95 -24.07 -37.03
N PHE A 21 -53.98 -23.81 -35.70
CA PHE A 21 -55.09 -23.57 -34.72
C PHE A 21 -56.24 -24.57 -34.35
N LEU A 22 -56.32 -24.82 -33.00
CA LEU A 22 -57.43 -25.13 -32.04
C LEU A 22 -58.11 -26.53 -32.03
N PRO A 23 -58.80 -27.03 -30.95
CA PRO A 23 -59.33 -26.40 -29.71
C PRO A 23 -59.28 -27.23 -28.36
N GLY A 24 -59.69 -26.61 -27.21
CA GLY A 24 -60.59 -27.21 -26.18
C GLY A 24 -60.12 -28.20 -25.06
N ILE A 25 -60.30 -27.78 -23.79
CA ILE A 25 -60.74 -28.55 -22.59
C ILE A 25 -59.85 -29.70 -22.05
N ARG A 26 -59.21 -29.52 -20.88
CA ARG A 26 -59.43 -30.37 -19.67
C ARG A 26 -58.66 -29.93 -18.42
N THR A 27 -59.46 -29.78 -17.36
CA THR A 27 -59.21 -29.48 -15.95
C THR A 27 -58.61 -30.67 -15.17
N ARG A 28 -57.74 -30.40 -14.17
CA ARG A 28 -57.59 -31.13 -12.87
C ARG A 28 -56.57 -30.37 -12.00
N ILE A 29 -57.02 -29.41 -11.19
CA ILE A 29 -57.38 -29.53 -9.76
C ILE A 29 -56.16 -29.82 -8.85
N ASN A 30 -55.56 -28.71 -8.41
CA ASN A 30 -54.99 -28.38 -7.10
C ASN A 30 -54.86 -29.49 -6.04
N LEU A 31 -53.64 -29.66 -5.50
CA LEU A 31 -53.40 -29.66 -4.04
C LEU A 31 -51.90 -29.48 -3.70
N TRP A 32 -51.57 -28.29 -3.20
CA TRP A 32 -50.50 -27.96 -2.23
C TRP A 32 -49.02 -27.90 -2.66
N ARG A 33 -48.65 -26.76 -3.27
CA ARG A 33 -47.45 -25.96 -2.88
C ARG A 33 -47.66 -24.50 -3.31
N GLY A 34 -48.27 -23.70 -2.44
CA GLY A 34 -48.44 -22.26 -2.66
C GLY A 34 -47.12 -21.51 -2.49
N LYS A 35 -46.41 -21.24 -3.61
CA LYS A 35 -45.39 -20.19 -3.69
C LYS A 35 -45.90 -19.12 -4.66
N LYS A 36 -46.07 -17.90 -4.12
CA LYS A 36 -46.40 -16.68 -4.87
C LYS A 36 -45.40 -16.48 -6.02
N GLN A 37 -45.86 -16.64 -7.26
CA GLN A 37 -45.31 -15.95 -8.43
C GLN A 37 -46.32 -14.89 -8.84
N PHE A 38 -46.00 -13.63 -8.61
CA PHE A 38 -46.70 -12.51 -9.23
C PHE A 38 -46.02 -12.23 -10.57
N GLN A 39 -46.71 -12.48 -11.68
CA GLN A 39 -46.49 -11.77 -12.94
C GLN A 39 -47.54 -10.67 -13.07
N GLY A 40 -47.09 -9.47 -13.42
CA GLY A 40 -47.78 -8.61 -14.38
C GLY A 40 -48.97 -7.79 -13.88
N ALA A 41 -48.74 -6.77 -13.07
CA ALA A 41 -49.53 -5.55 -13.20
C ALA A 41 -48.94 -4.74 -14.37
N ASN A 42 -49.71 -4.63 -15.44
CA ASN A 42 -49.49 -3.69 -16.54
C ASN A 42 -49.22 -2.28 -16.00
N LEU A 43 -48.01 -1.76 -16.20
CA LEU A 43 -47.70 -0.33 -16.14
C LEU A 43 -47.02 0.12 -17.44
N ARG A 44 -47.54 -0.32 -18.58
CA ARG A 44 -47.30 0.37 -19.85
C ARG A 44 -48.31 1.53 -19.96
N GLY A 45 -47.98 2.66 -19.36
CA GLY A 45 -48.83 3.85 -19.50
C GLY A 45 -48.63 4.98 -18.48
N ALA A 46 -47.70 4.89 -17.54
CA ALA A 46 -47.40 6.01 -16.65
C ALA A 46 -46.07 6.66 -17.03
N ASN A 47 -46.12 7.97 -17.24
CA ASN A 47 -45.05 8.88 -17.60
C ASN A 47 -44.01 9.04 -16.46
N LEU A 48 -43.50 7.95 -15.90
CA LEU A 48 -42.66 7.91 -14.70
C LEU A 48 -41.20 8.32 -14.94
N GLY A 49 -40.76 8.52 -16.19
CA GLY A 49 -39.36 8.88 -16.49
C GLY A 49 -39.02 10.38 -16.38
N ARG A 50 -40.01 11.28 -16.46
CA ARG A 50 -39.77 12.74 -16.42
C ARG A 50 -40.14 13.40 -15.08
N VAL A 51 -41.11 12.83 -14.37
CA VAL A 51 -41.63 13.42 -13.12
C VAL A 51 -40.68 13.14 -11.95
N ASP A 52 -39.99 12.00 -11.93
CA ASP A 52 -39.04 11.68 -10.86
C ASP A 52 -37.76 12.53 -10.94
N LEU A 53 -37.24 12.84 -12.13
CA LEU A 53 -36.03 13.66 -12.24
C LEU A 53 -36.31 15.12 -11.83
N ILE A 54 -37.41 15.70 -12.29
CA ILE A 54 -37.80 17.07 -11.94
C ILE A 54 -38.20 17.16 -10.47
N GLY A 55 -38.93 16.17 -9.96
CA GLY A 55 -39.27 16.07 -8.54
C GLY A 55 -38.01 15.98 -7.66
N THR A 56 -37.04 15.17 -8.06
CA THR A 56 -35.75 15.06 -7.36
C THR A 56 -34.96 16.38 -7.44
N MET A 57 -34.90 17.02 -8.61
CA MET A 57 -34.22 18.32 -8.77
C MET A 57 -34.87 19.44 -7.95
N LEU A 58 -36.20 19.46 -7.84
CA LEU A 58 -36.94 20.44 -7.03
C LEU A 58 -36.75 20.18 -5.53
N LEU A 59 -36.78 18.92 -5.10
CA LEU A 59 -36.48 18.55 -3.71
C LEU A 59 -35.06 19.00 -3.32
N TRP A 60 -34.11 18.87 -4.24
CA TRP A 60 -32.73 19.29 -4.06
C TRP A 60 -32.54 20.81 -4.11
N ALA A 61 -33.32 21.53 -4.91
CA ALA A 61 -33.33 22.99 -4.89
C ALA A 61 -33.79 23.53 -3.53
N VAL A 62 -34.78 22.87 -2.90
CA VAL A 62 -35.24 23.19 -1.54
C VAL A 62 -34.17 22.88 -0.49
N PHE A 63 -33.45 21.76 -0.61
CA PHE A 63 -32.32 21.44 0.28
C PHE A 63 -31.14 22.40 0.12
N ALA A 64 -30.81 22.81 -1.11
CA ALA A 64 -29.77 23.80 -1.38
C ALA A 64 -30.15 25.18 -0.83
N TRP A 65 -31.42 25.57 -0.95
CA TRP A 65 -31.93 26.81 -0.36
C TRP A 65 -31.94 26.78 1.18
N ALA A 66 -32.34 25.65 1.77
CA ALA A 66 -32.26 25.45 3.22
C ALA A 66 -30.82 25.52 3.72
N ALA A 67 -29.86 24.96 2.97
CA ALA A 67 -28.42 25.05 3.28
C ALA A 67 -27.89 26.49 3.19
N LEU A 68 -28.31 27.28 2.20
CA LEU A 68 -27.95 28.70 2.07
C LEU A 68 -28.54 29.56 3.19
N LEU A 69 -29.78 29.31 3.61
CA LEU A 69 -30.40 29.96 4.76
C LEU A 69 -29.70 29.59 6.08
N TRP A 70 -29.13 28.39 6.18
CA TRP A 70 -28.41 27.91 7.36
C TRP A 70 -26.95 28.39 7.45
N MET A 71 -26.37 28.91 6.37
CA MET A 71 -25.05 29.58 6.40
C MET A 71 -25.03 30.88 7.22
N TRP A 72 -26.18 31.36 7.68
CA TRP A 72 -26.30 32.47 8.63
C TRP A 72 -26.19 32.06 10.11
N LEU A 73 -26.09 30.75 10.41
CA LEU A 73 -25.89 30.25 11.76
C LEU A 73 -24.39 29.98 12.03
N PRO A 74 -23.86 30.38 13.20
CA PRO A 74 -22.42 30.38 13.48
C PRO A 74 -21.80 28.99 13.71
N GLU A 75 -22.57 27.89 13.64
CA GLU A 75 -22.09 26.53 13.88
C GLU A 75 -21.86 25.74 12.58
N ALA A 76 -20.92 26.20 11.74
CA ALA A 76 -20.58 25.61 10.44
C ALA A 76 -19.90 24.20 10.49
N ARG A 77 -19.84 23.56 11.65
CA ARG A 77 -19.00 22.36 11.90
C ARG A 77 -19.59 21.05 11.38
N PHE A 78 -20.91 20.95 11.22
CA PHE A 78 -21.59 19.73 10.74
C PHE A 78 -21.94 19.76 9.24
N VAL A 79 -21.94 20.94 8.62
CA VAL A 79 -22.42 21.15 7.25
C VAL A 79 -21.50 20.52 6.22
N GLY A 80 -20.18 20.65 6.38
CA GLY A 80 -19.21 20.04 5.47
C GLY A 80 -19.31 18.51 5.42
N VAL A 81 -19.51 17.87 6.58
CA VAL A 81 -19.64 16.41 6.68
C VAL A 81 -20.92 15.93 5.99
N ILE A 82 -22.05 16.59 6.25
CA ILE A 82 -23.34 16.26 5.61
C ILE A 82 -23.24 16.42 4.09
N LEU A 83 -22.60 17.49 3.61
CA LEU A 83 -22.42 17.73 2.17
C LEU A 83 -21.48 16.71 1.50
N ILE A 84 -20.45 16.24 2.19
CA ILE A 84 -19.55 15.18 1.70
C ILE A 84 -20.33 13.86 1.58
N TRP A 85 -21.08 13.47 2.62
CA TRP A 85 -21.88 12.24 2.59
C TRP A 85 -23.00 12.29 1.55
N ALA A 86 -23.64 13.45 1.38
CA ALA A 86 -24.68 13.65 0.38
C ALA A 86 -24.13 13.56 -1.06
N ASN A 87 -22.92 14.09 -1.30
CA ASN A 87 -22.23 13.95 -2.58
C ASN A 87 -21.77 12.51 -2.86
N LEU A 88 -21.29 11.79 -1.84
CA LEU A 88 -20.87 10.39 -1.97
C LEU A 88 -22.07 9.47 -2.28
N LEU A 89 -23.21 9.71 -1.65
CA LEU A 89 -24.44 8.98 -1.95
C LEU A 89 -24.90 9.26 -3.39
N TRP A 90 -24.76 10.51 -3.86
CA TRP A 90 -25.14 10.89 -5.22
C TRP A 90 -24.25 10.23 -6.28
N THR A 91 -22.92 10.16 -6.07
CA THR A 91 -22.02 9.48 -7.02
C THR A 91 -22.29 7.99 -7.13
N ILE A 92 -22.63 7.33 -6.03
CA ILE A 92 -23.03 5.92 -6.01
C ILE A 92 -24.33 5.72 -6.81
N LEU A 93 -25.33 6.59 -6.61
CA LEU A 93 -26.60 6.51 -7.34
C LEU A 93 -26.44 6.79 -8.84
N VAL A 94 -25.57 7.73 -9.22
CA VAL A 94 -25.22 8.00 -10.62
C VAL A 94 -24.50 6.81 -11.24
N TRP A 95 -23.58 6.16 -10.51
CA TRP A 95 -22.87 4.97 -10.98
C TRP A 95 -23.79 3.75 -11.16
N ILE A 96 -24.73 3.53 -10.23
CA ILE A 96 -25.74 2.47 -10.34
C ILE A 96 -26.61 2.70 -11.59
N ASN A 97 -27.11 3.92 -11.78
CA ASN A 97 -27.91 4.28 -12.96
C ASN A 97 -27.11 4.16 -14.28
N LEU A 98 -25.82 4.46 -14.25
CA LEU A 98 -24.92 4.28 -15.39
C LEU A 98 -24.68 2.81 -15.73
N ARG A 99 -24.59 1.94 -14.71
CA ARG A 99 -24.39 0.49 -14.87
C ARG A 99 -25.61 -0.21 -15.45
N GLU A 100 -26.81 0.24 -15.09
CA GLU A 100 -28.07 -0.32 -15.62
C GLU A 100 -28.43 0.25 -17.01
N ALA A 101 -27.85 1.38 -17.39
CA ALA A 101 -28.01 1.96 -18.71
C ALA A 101 -27.10 1.23 -19.74
N ASN A 102 -27.56 0.09 -20.26
CA ASN A 102 -27.05 -0.49 -21.51
C ASN A 102 -27.25 0.51 -22.66
N LEU A 103 -26.29 1.42 -22.86
CA LEU A 103 -26.44 2.56 -23.76
C LEU A 103 -26.11 2.18 -25.21
N GLN A 104 -27.17 2.08 -26.01
CA GLN A 104 -27.15 2.10 -27.48
C GLN A 104 -26.41 3.35 -28.02
N PRO A 105 -25.81 3.31 -29.23
CA PRO A 105 -24.77 4.25 -29.69
C PRO A 105 -25.19 5.70 -29.97
N GLY A 106 -26.43 6.11 -29.68
CA GLY A 106 -27.03 7.37 -30.15
C GLY A 106 -27.12 8.54 -29.16
N ARG A 107 -26.71 8.41 -27.90
CA ARG A 107 -26.90 9.47 -26.87
C ARG A 107 -25.60 10.17 -26.45
N SER A 108 -25.05 11.01 -27.32
CA SER A 108 -23.83 11.79 -27.02
C SER A 108 -24.06 12.90 -25.97
N SER A 109 -25.27 13.47 -25.90
CA SER A 109 -25.59 14.54 -24.95
C SER A 109 -25.67 14.06 -23.50
N LEU A 110 -26.09 12.82 -23.26
CA LEU A 110 -26.23 12.27 -21.90
C LEU A 110 -24.86 11.98 -21.27
N LYS A 111 -23.90 11.48 -22.07
CA LYS A 111 -22.49 11.34 -21.65
C LYS A 111 -21.87 12.69 -21.30
N LYS A 112 -22.14 13.75 -22.07
CA LYS A 112 -21.63 15.11 -21.79
C LYS A 112 -22.21 15.68 -20.50
N ILE A 113 -23.50 15.50 -20.25
CA ILE A 113 -24.17 15.95 -19.02
C ILE A 113 -23.62 15.21 -17.80
N LEU A 114 -23.38 13.90 -17.92
CA LEU A 114 -22.77 13.10 -16.85
C LEU A 114 -21.32 13.50 -16.59
N LEU A 115 -20.53 13.76 -17.64
CA LEU A 115 -19.15 14.25 -17.49
C LEU A 115 -19.10 15.63 -16.84
N LEU A 116 -20.03 16.52 -17.21
CA LEU A 116 -20.21 17.83 -16.57
C LEU A 116 -20.63 17.69 -15.11
N GLY A 117 -21.50 16.74 -14.78
CA GLY A 117 -21.88 16.43 -13.40
C GLY A 117 -20.67 15.97 -12.57
N ILE A 118 -19.83 15.10 -13.11
CA ILE A 118 -18.58 14.66 -12.48
C ILE A 118 -17.62 15.84 -12.29
N LEU A 119 -17.44 16.68 -13.31
CA LEU A 119 -16.59 17.89 -13.21
C LEU A 119 -17.11 18.87 -12.16
N LEU A 120 -18.43 19.03 -12.04
CA LEU A 120 -19.05 19.89 -11.02
C LEU A 120 -18.80 19.35 -9.60
N ILE A 121 -18.89 18.03 -9.40
CA ILE A 121 -18.53 17.38 -8.13
C ILE A 121 -17.08 17.69 -7.79
N TRP A 122 -16.15 17.45 -8.72
CA TRP A 122 -14.73 17.73 -8.50
C TRP A 122 -14.48 19.20 -8.18
N ALA A 123 -15.17 20.13 -8.86
CA ALA A 123 -15.08 21.55 -8.55
C ALA A 123 -15.59 21.89 -7.14
N THR A 124 -16.69 21.27 -6.69
CA THR A 124 -17.23 21.49 -5.33
C THR A 124 -16.38 20.87 -4.23
N VAL A 125 -15.75 19.72 -4.49
CA VAL A 125 -14.77 19.10 -3.60
C VAL A 125 -13.53 19.98 -3.51
N LEU A 126 -13.00 20.47 -4.64
CA LEU A 126 -11.85 21.37 -4.69
C LEU A 126 -12.14 22.68 -3.93
N TRP A 127 -13.33 23.25 -4.10
CA TRP A 127 -13.73 24.49 -3.43
C TRP A 127 -13.93 24.29 -1.93
N SER A 128 -14.46 23.13 -1.51
CA SER A 128 -14.59 22.77 -0.09
C SER A 128 -13.23 22.60 0.59
N ILE A 129 -12.21 22.11 -0.14
CA ILE A 129 -10.80 22.08 0.31
C ILE A 129 -10.26 23.51 0.49
N VAL A 130 -10.49 24.40 -0.48
CA VAL A 130 -10.04 25.81 -0.41
C VAL A 130 -10.69 26.56 0.77
N VAL A 131 -11.98 26.33 1.01
CA VAL A 131 -12.72 26.94 2.14
C VAL A 131 -12.23 26.37 3.48
N ALA A 132 -11.94 25.07 3.56
CA ALA A 132 -11.39 24.44 4.76
C ALA A 132 -9.97 24.93 5.12
N VAL A 133 -9.13 25.28 4.13
CA VAL A 133 -7.79 25.87 4.37
C VAL A 133 -7.86 27.21 5.13
N LYS A 134 -8.99 27.93 5.08
CA LYS A 134 -9.20 29.17 5.84
C LYS A 134 -9.72 28.98 7.28
N SER A 135 -10.15 27.77 7.67
CA SER A 135 -10.76 27.49 8.97
C SER A 135 -10.02 26.37 9.70
N ASP A 136 -9.11 26.77 10.59
CA ASP A 136 -8.39 25.99 11.60
C ASP A 136 -7.76 24.62 11.25
N ARG A 137 -6.52 24.46 11.72
CA ARG A 137 -5.55 23.42 11.35
C ARG A 137 -5.91 21.97 11.72
N SER A 138 -7.05 21.70 12.33
CA SER A 138 -7.42 20.37 12.85
C SER A 138 -8.25 19.52 11.86
N ILE A 139 -8.87 20.12 10.84
CA ILE A 139 -9.67 19.39 9.82
C ILE A 139 -8.79 18.95 8.62
N LEU A 140 -7.60 19.54 8.47
CA LEU A 140 -6.68 19.31 7.34
C LEU A 140 -6.11 17.90 7.25
N LEU A 141 -6.21 17.07 8.29
CA LEU A 141 -5.83 15.66 8.16
C LEU A 141 -6.76 14.90 7.19
N TRP A 142 -8.05 15.25 7.11
CA TRP A 142 -9.03 14.54 6.28
C TRP A 142 -9.22 15.16 4.90
N ALA A 143 -8.80 16.42 4.71
CA ALA A 143 -8.89 17.15 3.45
C ALA A 143 -7.57 17.13 2.63
N ASN A 144 -6.50 16.52 3.15
CA ASN A 144 -5.31 16.26 2.35
C ASN A 144 -5.65 15.16 1.33
N PRO A 145 -5.60 15.42 0.01
CA PRO A 145 -5.89 14.41 -0.99
C PRO A 145 -5.01 13.17 -0.83
N ASN A 146 -3.81 13.31 -0.28
CA ASN A 146 -2.95 12.16 0.05
C ASN A 146 -3.55 11.34 1.20
N VAL A 147 -4.08 11.95 2.26
CA VAL A 147 -4.67 11.20 3.39
C VAL A 147 -6.01 10.57 3.03
N ALA A 148 -6.83 11.23 2.21
CA ALA A 148 -8.06 10.62 1.68
C ALA A 148 -7.75 9.45 0.72
N PHE A 149 -6.73 9.61 -0.13
CA PHE A 149 -6.22 8.53 -0.98
C PHE A 149 -5.63 7.39 -0.16
N ILE A 150 -4.89 7.68 0.90
CA ILE A 150 -4.36 6.68 1.85
C ILE A 150 -5.52 5.98 2.57
N LEU A 151 -6.52 6.67 3.09
CA LEU A 151 -7.70 6.05 3.73
C LEU A 151 -8.48 5.14 2.77
N TRP A 152 -8.60 5.53 1.51
CA TRP A 152 -9.17 4.70 0.45
C TRP A 152 -8.26 3.51 0.11
N ALA A 153 -6.93 3.72 0.05
CA ALA A 153 -5.91 2.71 -0.19
C ALA A 153 -5.67 1.77 1.01
N LEU A 154 -6.06 2.15 2.22
CA LEU A 154 -6.06 1.32 3.42
C LEU A 154 -7.26 0.35 3.44
N LEU A 155 -8.33 0.65 2.68
CA LEU A 155 -9.56 -0.16 2.59
C LEU A 155 -9.55 -1.14 1.42
N GLY A 156 -8.72 -0.95 0.41
CA GLY A 156 -8.45 -1.91 -0.65
C GLY A 156 -7.00 -2.37 -0.59
N LYS A 157 -6.68 -3.59 -1.01
CA LYS A 157 -5.29 -3.98 -1.27
C LYS A 157 -4.75 -3.17 -2.46
N VAL A 158 -4.41 -1.89 -2.24
CA VAL A 158 -4.06 -0.96 -3.31
C VAL A 158 -2.56 -0.96 -3.51
N ASP A 159 -2.18 -1.08 -4.77
CA ASP A 159 -0.82 -0.88 -5.26
C ASP A 159 -0.47 0.61 -5.16
N LEU A 160 0.46 0.95 -4.26
CA LEU A 160 1.03 2.27 -4.07
C LEU A 160 2.45 2.34 -4.67
N SER A 161 2.82 1.40 -5.54
CA SER A 161 4.10 1.45 -6.22
C SER A 161 4.24 2.74 -7.02
N ASN A 162 5.47 3.27 -7.08
CA ASN A 162 5.83 4.52 -7.77
C ASN A 162 5.10 5.77 -7.25
N SER A 163 4.35 5.69 -6.15
CA SER A 163 3.60 6.82 -5.61
C SER A 163 4.53 7.83 -4.92
N ASN A 164 4.13 9.10 -4.93
CA ASN A 164 4.79 10.14 -4.15
C ASN A 164 4.04 10.37 -2.85
N LEU A 165 4.60 9.84 -1.76
CA LEU A 165 4.13 9.95 -0.38
C LEU A 165 5.13 10.73 0.48
N SER A 166 6.01 11.52 -0.15
CA SER A 166 6.97 12.35 0.58
C SER A 166 6.25 13.33 1.51
N TYR A 167 6.83 13.58 2.69
CA TYR A 167 6.27 14.46 3.73
C TYR A 167 4.88 14.07 4.25
N THR A 168 4.34 12.90 3.90
CA THR A 168 3.02 12.48 4.37
C THR A 168 3.05 12.04 5.83
N ASN A 169 1.92 12.21 6.52
CA ASN A 169 1.73 11.65 7.86
C ASN A 169 0.99 10.32 7.75
N LEU A 170 1.74 9.25 7.92
CA LEU A 170 1.32 7.85 7.95
C LEU A 170 1.52 7.23 9.34
N SER A 171 1.65 8.06 10.38
CA SER A 171 1.83 7.56 11.74
C SER A 171 0.65 6.68 12.15
N ARG A 172 0.95 5.50 12.69
CA ARG A 172 -0.02 4.45 13.06
C ARG A 172 -0.89 3.95 11.91
N ALA A 173 -0.54 4.22 10.65
CA ALA A 173 -1.25 3.68 9.51
C ALA A 173 -1.08 2.15 9.45
N ASN A 174 -2.11 1.46 8.95
CA ASN A 174 -2.05 0.01 8.73
C ASN A 174 -1.70 -0.29 7.26
N LEU A 175 -0.41 -0.38 6.97
CA LEU A 175 0.16 -0.64 5.65
C LEU A 175 0.64 -2.11 5.53
N ASN A 176 0.03 -3.03 6.27
CA ASN A 176 0.36 -4.45 6.19
C ASN A 176 0.17 -4.97 4.75
N ARG A 177 1.19 -5.66 4.20
CA ARG A 177 1.18 -6.24 2.85
C ARG A 177 0.94 -5.24 1.71
N VAL A 178 1.13 -3.94 1.96
CA VAL A 178 0.98 -2.94 0.90
C VAL A 178 2.13 -3.08 -0.09
N ASP A 179 1.86 -2.80 -1.36
CA ASP A 179 2.89 -2.65 -2.38
C ASP A 179 3.29 -1.18 -2.48
N LEU A 180 4.52 -0.87 -2.08
CA LEU A 180 5.15 0.45 -2.09
C LEU A 180 6.46 0.42 -2.91
N ARG A 181 6.59 -0.52 -3.86
CA ARG A 181 7.78 -0.61 -4.73
C ARG A 181 8.06 0.72 -5.40
N ASP A 182 9.31 1.17 -5.36
CA ASP A 182 9.77 2.42 -5.97
C ASP A 182 9.00 3.69 -5.50
N ALA A 183 8.23 3.60 -4.40
CA ALA A 183 7.50 4.74 -3.87
C ALA A 183 8.47 5.74 -3.19
N ASN A 184 8.15 7.03 -3.28
CA ASN A 184 8.86 8.06 -2.56
C ASN A 184 8.17 8.36 -1.23
N LEU A 185 8.75 7.91 -0.13
CA LEU A 185 8.35 8.14 1.26
C LEU A 185 9.35 9.05 2.00
N SER A 186 10.19 9.79 1.27
CA SER A 186 11.18 10.67 1.90
C SER A 186 10.52 11.68 2.83
N TYR A 187 11.11 11.89 4.00
CA TYR A 187 10.58 12.75 5.07
C TYR A 187 9.17 12.38 5.57
N ALA A 188 8.62 11.22 5.22
CA ALA A 188 7.32 10.79 5.73
C ALA A 188 7.38 10.46 7.22
N ASN A 189 6.28 10.72 7.94
CA ASN A 189 6.11 10.27 9.32
C ASN A 189 5.39 8.92 9.31
N LEU A 190 6.12 7.84 9.63
CA LEU A 190 5.66 6.46 9.71
C LEU A 190 5.72 5.91 11.15
N GLN A 191 5.77 6.80 12.16
CA GLN A 191 5.89 6.37 13.55
C GLN A 191 4.79 5.38 13.91
N LYS A 192 5.18 4.22 14.45
CA LYS A 192 4.27 3.14 14.86
C LYS A 192 3.33 2.64 13.74
N ALA A 193 3.66 2.86 12.47
CA ALA A 193 2.91 2.27 11.36
C ALA A 193 3.13 0.74 11.33
N ASN A 194 2.10 0.00 10.92
CA ASN A 194 2.23 -1.42 10.62
C ASN A 194 2.57 -1.57 9.14
N LEU A 195 3.79 -1.99 8.84
CA LEU A 195 4.34 -2.28 7.51
C LEU A 195 4.76 -3.77 7.41
N ARG A 196 4.22 -4.64 8.26
CA ARG A 196 4.55 -6.07 8.23
C ARG A 196 4.25 -6.64 6.85
N GLU A 197 5.15 -7.45 6.31
CA GLU A 197 5.03 -8.06 4.98
C GLU A 197 4.84 -7.06 3.82
N ALA A 198 5.10 -5.76 4.02
CA ALA A 198 5.01 -4.76 2.96
C ALA A 198 6.13 -4.93 1.92
N ILE A 199 5.85 -4.61 0.67
CA ILE A 199 6.82 -4.63 -0.42
C ILE A 199 7.33 -3.21 -0.63
N LEU A 200 8.54 -2.91 -0.17
CA LEU A 200 9.21 -1.60 -0.20
C LEU A 200 10.47 -1.62 -1.09
N ARG A 201 10.59 -2.61 -1.99
CA ARG A 201 11.76 -2.74 -2.86
C ARG A 201 11.98 -1.46 -3.67
N GLY A 202 13.21 -0.93 -3.63
CA GLY A 202 13.59 0.31 -4.31
C GLY A 202 12.94 1.59 -3.77
N ALA A 203 12.11 1.52 -2.72
CA ALA A 203 11.44 2.68 -2.15
C ALA A 203 12.44 3.66 -1.53
N ASN A 204 12.16 4.96 -1.65
CA ASN A 204 12.95 6.01 -1.02
C ASN A 204 12.30 6.44 0.29
N LEU A 205 12.83 6.01 1.43
CA LEU A 205 12.46 6.44 2.78
C LEU A 205 13.54 7.34 3.42
N SER A 206 14.33 8.06 2.62
CA SER A 206 15.37 8.96 3.13
C SER A 206 14.78 9.96 4.13
N TYR A 207 15.41 10.09 5.28
CA TYR A 207 15.00 10.97 6.39
C TYR A 207 13.58 10.73 6.91
N ALA A 208 12.95 9.59 6.61
CA ALA A 208 11.65 9.25 7.16
C ALA A 208 11.74 8.92 8.66
N ASP A 209 10.65 9.15 9.39
CA ASP A 209 10.54 8.86 10.81
C ASP A 209 9.72 7.58 11.01
N LEU A 210 10.41 6.45 11.20
CA LEU A 210 9.84 5.12 11.39
C LEU A 210 9.85 4.67 12.86
N ARG A 211 10.03 5.56 13.83
CA ARG A 211 10.18 5.15 15.23
C ARG A 211 9.05 4.22 15.70
N GLY A 212 9.42 3.04 16.18
CA GLY A 212 8.48 2.02 16.66
C GLY A 212 7.57 1.42 15.60
N ALA A 213 7.86 1.58 14.30
CA ALA A 213 7.12 0.93 13.23
C ALA A 213 7.40 -0.59 13.19
N GLU A 214 6.41 -1.34 12.70
CA GLU A 214 6.48 -2.80 12.56
C GLU A 214 6.74 -3.14 11.09
N LEU A 215 7.97 -3.51 10.75
CA LEU A 215 8.43 -3.89 9.40
C LEU A 215 8.83 -5.38 9.32
N GLY A 216 8.38 -6.21 10.26
CA GLY A 216 8.68 -7.63 10.27
C GLY A 216 8.27 -8.32 8.95
N GLU A 217 9.12 -9.19 8.44
CA GLU A 217 8.94 -9.93 7.17
C GLU A 217 8.74 -9.04 5.93
N SER A 218 9.06 -7.74 5.99
CA SER A 218 8.94 -6.83 4.85
C SER A 218 10.08 -7.00 3.83
N ASP A 219 9.84 -6.62 2.58
CA ASP A 219 10.84 -6.60 1.52
C ASP A 219 11.33 -5.18 1.24
N LEU A 220 12.50 -4.84 1.78
CA LEU A 220 13.20 -3.54 1.65
C LEU A 220 14.43 -3.65 0.75
N GLN A 221 14.51 -4.66 -0.12
CA GLN A 221 15.64 -4.84 -1.02
C GLN A 221 15.91 -3.55 -1.82
N GLU A 222 17.17 -3.11 -1.85
CA GLU A 222 17.63 -1.93 -2.59
C GLU A 222 16.92 -0.61 -2.20
N ALA A 223 16.16 -0.57 -1.10
CA ALA A 223 15.52 0.65 -0.62
C ALA A 223 16.55 1.67 -0.10
N VAL A 224 16.18 2.95 -0.10
CA VAL A 224 17.03 4.04 0.40
C VAL A 224 16.46 4.59 1.70
N LEU A 225 17.16 4.38 2.81
CA LEU A 225 16.83 4.83 4.16
C LEU A 225 17.92 5.75 4.75
N LEU A 226 18.60 6.51 3.88
CA LEU A 226 19.63 7.49 4.26
C LEU A 226 19.10 8.42 5.36
N GLY A 227 19.77 8.45 6.51
CA GLY A 227 19.41 9.32 7.64
C GLY A 227 18.04 9.06 8.26
N ALA A 228 17.37 7.94 7.94
CA ALA A 228 16.06 7.62 8.48
C ALA A 228 16.13 7.28 9.99
N ASN A 229 15.06 7.55 10.72
CA ASN A 229 14.95 7.22 12.14
C ASN A 229 14.15 5.93 12.33
N LEU A 230 14.84 4.83 12.55
CA LEU A 230 14.32 3.47 12.75
C LEU A 230 14.43 3.03 14.21
N SER A 231 14.60 3.95 15.16
CA SER A 231 14.80 3.58 16.56
C SER A 231 13.59 2.79 17.10
N GLY A 232 13.86 1.65 17.75
CA GLY A 232 12.83 0.77 18.30
C GLY A 232 11.91 0.11 17.27
N THR A 233 12.29 0.06 16.00
CA THR A 233 11.52 -0.67 14.96
C THR A 233 11.65 -2.17 15.09
N ASP A 234 10.63 -2.90 14.65
CA ASP A 234 10.72 -4.34 14.42
C ASP A 234 10.96 -4.62 12.93
N LEU A 235 12.17 -5.06 12.60
CA LEU A 235 12.63 -5.48 11.27
C LEU A 235 13.00 -6.98 11.27
N SER A 236 12.44 -7.76 12.21
CA SER A 236 12.66 -9.21 12.25
C SER A 236 12.30 -9.87 10.93
N ASP A 237 13.16 -10.78 10.47
CA ASP A 237 12.98 -11.54 9.22
C ASP A 237 12.83 -10.66 7.95
N ALA A 238 13.12 -9.35 8.03
CA ALA A 238 13.01 -8.45 6.88
C ALA A 238 14.12 -8.68 5.85
N ASN A 239 13.80 -8.53 4.57
CA ASN A 239 14.78 -8.54 3.50
C ASN A 239 15.32 -7.13 3.23
N LEU A 240 16.51 -6.85 3.74
CA LEU A 240 17.22 -5.56 3.63
C LEU A 240 18.45 -5.67 2.69
N SER A 241 18.45 -6.63 1.76
CA SER A 241 19.63 -6.85 0.91
C SER A 241 19.92 -5.63 0.04
N GLY A 242 21.16 -5.14 0.04
CA GLY A 242 21.58 -3.98 -0.75
C GLY A 242 20.99 -2.64 -0.31
N VAL A 243 20.30 -2.59 0.84
CA VAL A 243 19.67 -1.35 1.35
C VAL A 243 20.71 -0.28 1.66
N ASP A 244 20.34 0.99 1.46
CA ASP A 244 21.14 2.14 1.90
C ASP A 244 20.64 2.70 3.23
N LEU A 245 21.32 2.35 4.32
CA LEU A 245 21.06 2.79 5.70
C LEU A 245 22.17 3.72 6.22
N ARG A 246 22.90 4.41 5.33
CA ARG A 246 23.92 5.38 5.75
C ARG A 246 23.32 6.40 6.71
N GLU A 247 24.03 6.69 7.80
CA GLU A 247 23.63 7.67 8.82
C GLU A 247 22.26 7.39 9.49
N ALA A 248 21.65 6.22 9.27
CA ALA A 248 20.37 5.87 9.84
C ALA A 248 20.47 5.59 11.35
N ASN A 249 19.41 5.87 12.08
CA ASN A 249 19.32 5.57 13.51
C ASN A 249 18.50 4.29 13.75
N LEU A 250 19.17 3.19 14.04
CA LEU A 250 18.62 1.86 14.33
C LEU A 250 18.72 1.51 15.83
N HIS A 251 18.89 2.50 16.70
CA HIS A 251 19.02 2.29 18.14
C HIS A 251 17.85 1.46 18.70
N ARG A 252 18.15 0.37 19.43
CA ARG A 252 17.16 -0.56 20.00
C ARG A 252 16.19 -1.19 18.99
N SER A 253 16.53 -1.23 17.71
CA SER A 253 15.74 -1.95 16.71
C SER A 253 15.92 -3.46 16.84
N ASN A 254 14.91 -4.22 16.41
CA ASN A 254 14.97 -5.66 16.27
C ASN A 254 15.23 -6.03 14.81
N LEU A 255 16.42 -6.55 14.50
CA LEU A 255 16.85 -7.01 13.18
C LEU A 255 17.14 -8.52 13.20
N SER A 256 16.55 -9.26 14.15
CA SER A 256 16.80 -10.71 14.26
C SER A 256 16.45 -11.42 12.97
N ALA A 257 17.33 -12.31 12.51
CA ALA A 257 17.19 -13.06 11.26
C ALA A 257 17.02 -12.21 9.97
N ALA A 258 17.23 -10.89 10.04
CA ALA A 258 17.10 -10.03 8.87
C ALA A 258 18.24 -10.26 7.86
N ASN A 259 17.94 -10.11 6.57
CA ASN A 259 18.94 -10.18 5.51
C ASN A 259 19.47 -8.79 5.16
N LEU A 260 20.62 -8.42 5.71
CA LEU A 260 21.36 -7.17 5.46
C LEU A 260 22.55 -7.38 4.50
N SER A 261 22.56 -8.45 3.71
CA SER A 261 23.69 -8.70 2.80
C SER A 261 23.87 -7.54 1.83
N TRP A 262 25.12 -7.12 1.60
CA TRP A 262 25.46 -5.94 0.78
C TRP A 262 24.90 -4.59 1.24
N ALA A 263 24.30 -4.50 2.44
CA ALA A 263 23.76 -3.25 2.96
C ALA A 263 24.86 -2.19 3.19
N ARG A 264 24.50 -0.92 3.01
CA ARG A 264 25.36 0.23 3.33
C ARG A 264 24.91 0.83 4.66
N LEU A 265 25.70 0.65 5.71
CA LEU A 265 25.43 1.06 7.09
C LEU A 265 26.49 2.06 7.59
N ASN A 266 27.20 2.76 6.70
CA ASN A 266 28.27 3.66 7.11
C ASN A 266 27.69 4.73 8.06
N ARG A 267 28.35 4.92 9.21
CA ARG A 267 27.92 5.85 10.28
C ARG A 267 26.52 5.59 10.85
N ALA A 268 25.91 4.44 10.59
CA ALA A 268 24.62 4.09 11.18
C ALA A 268 24.76 3.84 12.70
N ASN A 269 23.73 4.18 13.46
CA ASN A 269 23.64 3.89 14.88
C ASN A 269 22.85 2.61 15.12
N LEU A 270 23.53 1.49 15.35
CA LEU A 270 22.97 0.18 15.67
C LEU A 270 23.12 -0.17 17.16
N SER A 271 23.41 0.82 18.01
CA SER A 271 23.62 0.55 19.44
C SER A 271 22.37 -0.07 20.08
N TRP A 272 22.57 -1.09 20.91
CA TRP A 272 21.49 -1.86 21.54
C TRP A 272 20.53 -2.56 20.57
N ALA A 273 20.88 -2.69 19.29
CA ALA A 273 20.05 -3.42 18.33
C ALA A 273 20.21 -4.94 18.51
N ASN A 274 19.14 -5.68 18.23
CA ASN A 274 19.19 -7.14 18.14
C ASN A 274 19.50 -7.55 16.69
N LEU A 275 20.70 -8.02 16.41
CA LEU A 275 21.15 -8.54 15.11
C LEU A 275 21.38 -10.07 15.18
N SER A 276 20.79 -10.76 16.16
CA SER A 276 20.94 -12.21 16.27
C SER A 276 20.48 -12.91 14.99
N TRP A 277 21.30 -13.83 14.49
CA TRP A 277 21.06 -14.57 13.24
C TRP A 277 20.93 -13.71 11.97
N ALA A 278 21.24 -12.42 12.03
CA ALA A 278 21.17 -11.55 10.87
C ALA A 278 22.31 -11.84 9.87
N ASN A 279 22.02 -11.72 8.58
CA ASN A 279 23.02 -11.84 7.52
C ASN A 279 23.56 -10.47 7.13
N LEU A 280 24.77 -10.11 7.58
CA LEU A 280 25.50 -8.90 7.21
C LEU A 280 26.68 -9.20 6.26
N SER A 281 26.63 -10.31 5.53
CA SER A 281 27.71 -10.66 4.60
C SER A 281 27.90 -9.55 3.57
N ARG A 282 29.15 -9.13 3.37
CA ARG A 282 29.55 -8.01 2.49
C ARG A 282 28.91 -6.66 2.80
N ALA A 283 28.29 -6.49 3.97
CA ALA A 283 27.77 -5.20 4.40
C ALA A 283 28.91 -4.22 4.71
N ARG A 284 28.64 -2.92 4.53
CA ARG A 284 29.58 -1.83 4.83
C ARG A 284 29.16 -1.14 6.13
N LEU A 285 29.87 -1.38 7.22
CA LEU A 285 29.61 -0.81 8.55
C LEU A 285 30.70 0.20 8.96
N VAL A 286 31.25 0.93 7.99
CA VAL A 286 32.38 1.84 8.26
C VAL A 286 31.93 2.96 9.19
N HIS A 287 32.61 3.12 10.33
CA HIS A 287 32.24 4.05 11.40
C HIS A 287 30.82 3.86 11.99
N ALA A 288 30.23 2.66 11.84
CA ALA A 288 28.95 2.35 12.47
C ALA A 288 29.11 2.17 13.99
N ASN A 289 28.07 2.46 14.74
CA ASN A 289 28.02 2.21 16.18
C ASN A 289 27.25 0.91 16.48
N LEU A 290 27.94 -0.15 16.87
CA LEU A 290 27.39 -1.45 17.26
C LEU A 290 27.46 -1.68 18.78
N ASN A 291 27.73 -0.65 19.59
CA ASN A 291 27.88 -0.82 21.04
C ASN A 291 26.64 -1.49 21.64
N ASP A 292 26.88 -2.47 22.51
CA ASP A 292 25.84 -3.24 23.21
C ASP A 292 24.85 -3.98 22.28
N ALA A 293 25.17 -4.13 20.99
CA ALA A 293 24.33 -4.89 20.06
C ALA A 293 24.50 -6.41 20.25
N ASP A 294 23.41 -7.15 20.13
CA ASP A 294 23.45 -8.62 20.11
C ASP A 294 23.75 -9.11 18.68
N LEU A 295 24.92 -9.70 18.47
CA LEU A 295 25.37 -10.23 17.18
C LEU A 295 25.31 -11.76 17.11
N SER A 296 24.70 -12.43 18.10
CA SER A 296 24.76 -13.89 18.26
C SER A 296 24.32 -14.63 17.00
N GLY A 297 25.19 -15.48 16.44
CA GLY A 297 24.89 -16.25 15.23
C GLY A 297 24.84 -15.43 13.94
N GLY A 298 25.20 -14.14 13.98
CA GLY A 298 25.23 -13.28 12.80
C GLY A 298 26.33 -13.66 11.80
N ASP A 299 26.08 -13.37 10.52
CA ASP A 299 27.03 -13.57 9.43
C ASP A 299 27.66 -12.25 8.99
N PHE A 300 28.95 -12.06 9.26
CA PHE A 300 29.72 -10.88 8.88
C PHE A 300 30.80 -11.21 7.85
N ARG A 301 30.68 -12.33 7.12
CA ARG A 301 31.68 -12.71 6.11
C ARG A 301 31.87 -11.60 5.10
N GLU A 302 33.13 -11.25 4.86
CA GLU A 302 33.53 -10.19 3.93
C GLU A 302 32.96 -8.79 4.24
N ALA A 303 32.39 -8.57 5.44
CA ALA A 303 31.88 -7.26 5.85
C ALA A 303 33.03 -6.28 6.12
N LEU A 304 32.77 -4.98 5.92
CA LEU A 304 33.72 -3.90 6.20
C LEU A 304 33.36 -3.21 7.51
N LEU A 305 34.15 -3.39 8.56
CA LEU A 305 33.90 -2.83 9.89
C LEU A 305 34.92 -1.75 10.29
N TYR A 306 35.65 -1.14 9.35
CA TYR A 306 36.65 -0.13 9.70
C TYR A 306 36.06 1.02 10.54
N GLY A 307 36.69 1.34 11.66
CA GLY A 307 36.27 2.41 12.56
C GLY A 307 34.94 2.15 13.28
N ALA A 308 34.34 0.96 13.15
CA ALA A 308 33.10 0.63 13.84
C ALA A 308 33.34 0.50 15.35
N ALA A 309 32.43 1.03 16.17
CA ALA A 309 32.47 0.88 17.61
C ALA A 309 31.76 -0.42 18.00
N VAL A 310 32.44 -1.31 18.72
CA VAL A 310 31.98 -2.65 19.11
C VAL A 310 32.16 -2.88 20.61
N ASN A 311 31.94 -1.83 21.42
CA ASN A 311 32.07 -1.94 22.88
C ASN A 311 30.98 -2.87 23.42
N GLN A 312 31.38 -3.80 24.31
CA GLN A 312 30.49 -4.76 24.96
C GLN A 312 29.71 -5.67 23.99
N VAL A 313 30.34 -6.01 22.86
CA VAL A 313 29.78 -6.92 21.85
C VAL A 313 30.47 -8.27 21.90
N ASP A 314 29.72 -9.36 21.96
CA ASP A 314 30.28 -10.71 21.83
C ASP A 314 30.47 -11.09 20.35
N LEU A 315 31.73 -11.17 19.93
CA LEU A 315 32.10 -11.59 18.58
C LEU A 315 32.44 -13.09 18.48
N ASN A 316 32.37 -13.88 19.56
CA ASN A 316 32.86 -15.27 19.56
C ASN A 316 32.02 -16.21 18.69
N ALA A 317 30.69 -16.02 18.61
CA ALA A 317 29.77 -16.85 17.84
C ALA A 317 29.44 -16.29 16.44
N VAL A 318 30.15 -15.25 16.01
CA VAL A 318 29.90 -14.55 14.74
C VAL A 318 30.76 -15.13 13.61
N LEU A 319 30.20 -15.27 12.41
CA LEU A 319 30.97 -15.66 11.23
C LEU A 319 31.73 -14.46 10.66
N VAL A 320 33.07 -14.48 10.72
CA VAL A 320 33.91 -13.31 10.39
C VAL A 320 34.92 -13.56 9.27
N LYS A 321 34.80 -14.66 8.52
CA LYS A 321 35.76 -15.00 7.47
C LYS A 321 35.79 -13.89 6.41
N GLY A 322 36.98 -13.32 6.17
CA GLY A 322 37.18 -12.21 5.24
C GLY A 322 36.68 -10.85 5.72
N ALA A 323 36.07 -10.77 6.91
CA ALA A 323 35.61 -9.51 7.49
C ALA A 323 36.80 -8.62 7.78
N LYS A 324 36.72 -7.33 7.40
CA LYS A 324 37.81 -6.38 7.54
C LYS A 324 37.59 -5.49 8.77
N PHE A 325 38.52 -5.55 9.71
CA PHE A 325 38.56 -4.76 10.92
C PHE A 325 39.78 -3.83 10.90
N GLY A 326 39.65 -2.68 11.55
CA GLY A 326 40.70 -1.67 11.70
C GLY A 326 40.19 -0.46 12.48
N GLN A 327 40.98 0.06 13.42
CA GLN A 327 40.63 1.20 14.27
C GLN A 327 39.27 1.06 14.99
N ASN A 328 38.93 -0.16 15.40
CA ASN A 328 37.66 -0.46 16.06
C ASN A 328 37.70 -0.10 17.55
N ALA A 329 36.83 0.81 17.97
CA ALA A 329 36.68 1.12 19.39
C ALA A 329 36.02 -0.06 20.12
N GLY A 330 36.58 -0.46 21.27
CA GLY A 330 36.04 -1.56 22.10
C GLY A 330 36.62 -2.94 21.82
N LEU A 331 37.40 -3.10 20.73
CA LEU A 331 38.03 -4.38 20.39
C LEU A 331 39.37 -4.55 21.12
N GLN A 332 39.48 -5.61 21.92
CA GLN A 332 40.70 -5.91 22.68
C GLN A 332 41.71 -6.72 21.86
N ASP A 333 43.00 -6.65 22.22
CA ASP A 333 44.07 -7.40 21.53
C ASP A 333 43.84 -8.92 21.54
N SER A 334 43.30 -9.45 22.63
CA SER A 334 42.99 -10.88 22.78
C SER A 334 41.88 -11.34 21.80
N GLU A 335 40.89 -10.48 21.57
CA GLU A 335 39.81 -10.72 20.61
C GLU A 335 40.31 -10.62 19.17
N CYS A 336 41.23 -9.69 18.91
CA CYS A 336 41.87 -9.53 17.61
C CYS A 336 42.58 -10.83 17.17
N ILE A 337 43.26 -11.52 18.08
CA ILE A 337 43.93 -12.80 17.80
C ILE A 337 42.88 -13.86 17.42
N LYS A 338 41.78 -13.97 18.18
CA LYS A 338 40.68 -14.92 17.91
C LYS A 338 39.98 -14.61 16.58
N LEU A 339 39.82 -13.34 16.22
CA LEU A 339 39.23 -12.91 14.94
C LEU A 339 40.14 -13.30 13.78
N LYS A 340 41.43 -13.01 13.85
CA LYS A 340 42.45 -13.44 12.87
C LYS A 340 42.42 -14.95 12.66
N ALA A 341 42.38 -15.73 13.74
CA ALA A 341 42.33 -17.19 13.67
C ALA A 341 41.07 -17.71 12.94
N ARG A 342 39.96 -16.96 12.97
CA ARG A 342 38.71 -17.26 12.26
C ARG A 342 38.66 -16.69 10.83
N GLY A 343 39.78 -16.15 10.33
CA GLY A 343 39.92 -15.64 8.97
C GLY A 343 39.50 -14.18 8.79
N ALA A 344 39.32 -13.41 9.87
CA ALA A 344 39.14 -11.96 9.77
C ALA A 344 40.46 -11.28 9.36
N ILE A 345 40.34 -10.20 8.59
CA ILE A 345 41.45 -9.39 8.12
C ILE A 345 41.53 -8.17 9.04
N LEU A 346 42.64 -8.05 9.77
CA LEU A 346 42.88 -6.97 10.72
C LEU A 346 44.08 -6.16 10.23
N ASN A 347 43.82 -4.95 9.74
CA ASN A 347 44.85 -4.12 9.13
C ASN A 347 45.24 -2.96 10.04
N SER A 348 46.49 -2.94 10.50
CA SER A 348 47.08 -1.79 11.20
C SER A 348 47.42 -0.62 10.27
N GLN A 349 47.38 -0.81 8.95
CA GLN A 349 47.86 0.15 7.94
C GLN A 349 47.10 0.04 6.60
N ILE A 350 45.76 0.17 6.58
CA ILE A 350 45.09 0.49 5.30
C ILE A 350 45.26 1.98 5.06
N ASP A 351 45.84 2.32 3.92
CA ASP A 351 45.86 3.65 3.34
C ASP A 351 44.41 4.10 3.11
N ILE A 352 43.93 4.96 4.01
CA ILE A 352 42.54 5.44 4.13
C ILE A 352 42.08 6.10 2.81
N THR A 353 43.02 6.45 1.93
CA THR A 353 42.80 7.09 0.63
C THR A 353 42.13 6.18 -0.41
N ALA A 354 42.33 4.86 -0.36
CA ALA A 354 41.69 3.94 -1.32
C ALA A 354 40.20 3.69 -1.00
N ASP A 355 39.85 3.65 0.29
CA ASP A 355 38.45 3.48 0.75
C ASP A 355 37.71 4.83 0.85
N GLN A 356 38.40 5.97 0.98
CA GLN A 356 37.78 7.30 0.84
C GLN A 356 37.14 7.49 -0.54
N LYS A 357 37.73 6.93 -1.61
CA LYS A 357 37.08 6.92 -2.94
C LYS A 357 35.82 6.03 -2.98
N LEU A 358 35.70 5.05 -2.09
CA LEU A 358 34.50 4.24 -1.94
C LEU A 358 33.45 4.90 -1.03
N GLN A 359 33.76 6.01 -0.35
CA GLN A 359 32.79 6.77 0.46
C GLN A 359 31.85 7.64 -0.39
N GLU A 360 32.21 7.92 -1.65
CA GLU A 360 31.47 8.83 -2.55
C GLU A 360 30.39 8.16 -3.42
N TYR A 361 30.19 6.83 -3.36
CA TYR A 361 29.21 6.11 -4.18
C TYR A 361 28.26 5.21 -3.39
#